data_AF-A0A968CP28-F1
#
_entry.id   AF-A0A968CP28-F1
#
_cell.length_a   1.000
_cell.length_b   1.000
_cell.length_c   1.000
_cell.angle_alpha   90.00
_cell.angle_beta   90.00
_cell.angle_gamma   90.00
#
_symmetry.space_group_name_H-M   'P 1'
#
loop_
_entity.id
_entity.type
_entity.pdbx_description
1 polymer ?
#
loop_
_entity_poly.entity_id
_entity_poly.type
_entity_poly.pdbx_seq_one_letter_code
_entity_poly.pdbx_strand_id
1 'polypeptide(L)'
;MATNSKSGTNYDTDELLRKQEELSAKIEALSSLIEVSMIINSTLDLDELMMLVMEKAQSVMKAEASSVMIINKEKQVLECPVALGEVGEKVK
;
A
#
# COMPACT_ATOMS: atom_id res chain seq x y z
N MET A 1 60.04 11.07 0.73
CA MET A 1 58.97 12.08 0.98
C MET A 1 57.78 11.77 0.10
N ALA A 2 56.58 12.09 0.61
CA ALA A 2 55.25 12.00 0.01
C ALA A 2 54.55 10.63 0.05
N THR A 3 53.65 10.55 1.03
CA THR A 3 52.69 9.51 1.39
C THR A 3 51.44 9.55 0.53
N ASN A 4 51.01 8.36 0.12
CA ASN A 4 49.64 7.84 0.02
C ASN A 4 48.47 8.79 0.43
N SER A 5 47.55 9.11 -0.49
CA SER A 5 46.11 9.35 -0.23
C SER A 5 45.32 9.73 -1.50
N LYS A 6 44.74 8.76 -2.22
CA LYS A 6 43.67 9.02 -3.22
C LYS A 6 42.53 8.00 -3.25
N SER A 7 42.33 7.19 -2.19
CA SER A 7 41.23 6.21 -2.14
C SER A 7 39.99 6.64 -1.33
N GLY A 8 39.96 7.86 -0.77
CA GLY A 8 38.95 8.26 0.23
C GLY A 8 37.63 8.84 -0.29
N THR A 9 37.50 9.21 -1.57
CA THR A 9 36.36 10.05 -2.03
C THR A 9 35.20 9.31 -2.69
N ASN A 10 35.39 8.08 -3.20
CA ASN A 10 34.30 7.31 -3.80
C ASN A 10 33.43 6.59 -2.76
N TYR A 11 34.02 6.12 -1.66
CA TYR A 11 33.30 5.40 -0.61
C TYR A 11 32.22 6.25 0.08
N ASP A 12 32.50 7.52 0.33
CA ASP A 12 31.53 8.43 0.97
C ASP A 12 30.34 8.71 0.06
N THR A 13 30.56 8.76 -1.26
CA THR A 13 29.48 9.01 -2.24
C THR A 13 28.55 7.80 -2.34
N ASP A 14 29.10 6.58 -2.35
CA ASP A 14 28.32 5.34 -2.36
C ASP A 14 27.52 5.15 -1.05
N GLU A 15 28.10 5.52 0.10
CA GLU A 15 27.37 5.49 1.38
C GLU A 15 26.21 6.50 1.41
N LEU A 16 26.44 7.72 0.91
CA LEU A 16 25.43 8.76 0.79
C LEU A 16 24.26 8.33 -0.10
N LEU A 17 24.57 7.74 -1.26
CA LEU A 17 23.56 7.21 -2.19
C LEU A 17 22.72 6.11 -1.54
N ARG A 18 23.37 5.18 -0.82
CA ARG A 18 22.65 4.10 -0.13
C ARG A 18 21.72 4.64 0.97
N LYS A 19 22.19 5.63 1.74
CA LYS A 19 21.37 6.32 2.75
C LYS A 19 20.19 7.05 2.11
N GLN A 20 20.40 7.68 0.97
CA GLN A 20 19.33 8.35 0.23
C GLN A 20 18.28 7.35 -0.25
N GLU A 21 18.69 6.22 -0.82
CA GLU A 21 17.78 5.14 -1.23
C GLU A 21 16.98 4.58 -0.03
N GLU A 22 17.64 4.30 1.09
CA GLU A 22 16.99 3.83 2.32
C GLU A 22 15.97 4.84 2.86
N LEU A 23 16.29 6.15 2.82
CA LEU A 23 15.38 7.21 3.23
C LEU A 23 14.21 7.35 2.27
N SER A 24 14.46 7.30 0.96
CA SER A 24 13.41 7.33 -0.06
C SER A 24 12.44 6.17 0.10
N ALA A 25 12.93 4.94 0.30
CA ALA A 25 12.08 3.78 0.53
C ALA A 25 11.24 3.92 1.82
N LYS A 26 11.81 4.49 2.89
CA LYS A 26 11.07 4.78 4.13
C LYS A 26 9.99 5.85 3.93
N ILE A 27 10.29 6.90 3.17
CA ILE A 27 9.32 7.94 2.84
C ILE A 27 8.16 7.34 2.05
N GLU A 28 8.45 6.53 1.04
CA GLU A 28 7.42 5.87 0.22
C GLU A 28 6.50 4.99 1.08
N ALA A 29 7.08 4.17 1.96
CA ALA A 29 6.30 3.34 2.89
C ALA A 29 5.43 4.16 3.85
N LEU A 30 5.97 5.26 4.41
CA LEU A 30 5.21 6.16 5.28
C LEU A 30 4.09 6.89 4.52
N SER A 31 4.35 7.33 3.29
CA SER A 31 3.35 7.95 2.43
C SER A 31 2.19 7.01 2.12
N SER A 32 2.48 5.73 1.79
CA SER A 32 1.43 4.72 1.61
C SER A 32 0.60 4.50 2.87
N LEU A 33 1.24 4.47 4.05
CA LEU A 33 0.54 4.32 5.31
C LEU A 33 -0.39 5.51 5.60
N ILE A 34 0.07 6.74 5.33
CA ILE A 34 -0.73 7.96 5.47
C ILE A 34 -1.91 7.94 4.49
N GLU A 35 -1.69 7.54 3.23
CA GLU A 35 -2.76 7.39 2.24
C GLU A 35 -3.86 6.43 2.72
N VAL A 36 -3.47 5.25 3.21
CA VAL A 36 -4.42 4.27 3.76
C VAL A 36 -5.15 4.83 4.97
N SER A 37 -4.45 5.53 5.88
CA SER A 37 -5.08 6.15 7.04
C SER A 37 -6.06 7.27 6.66
N MET A 38 -5.77 8.03 5.59
CA MET A 38 -6.70 9.04 5.10
C MET A 38 -7.93 8.41 4.48
N ILE A 39 -7.78 7.33 3.70
CA ILE A 39 -8.90 6.54 3.16
C ILE A 39 -9.81 6.02 4.28
N ILE A 40 -9.21 5.44 5.34
CA ILE A 40 -9.94 4.95 6.51
C ILE A 40 -10.76 6.06 7.18
N ASN A 41 -10.24 7.28 7.18
CA ASN A 41 -10.88 8.43 7.83
C ASN A 41 -11.72 9.29 6.88
N SER A 42 -11.72 9.06 5.56
CA SER A 42 -12.33 9.96 4.59
C SER A 42 -13.84 9.82 4.49
N THR A 43 -14.41 8.76 5.05
CA THR A 43 -15.84 8.51 5.02
C THR A 43 -16.29 7.74 6.26
N LEU A 44 -17.45 8.13 6.81
CA LEU A 44 -18.19 7.31 7.79
C LEU A 44 -19.01 6.23 7.09
N ASP A 45 -19.06 6.25 5.75
CA ASP A 45 -19.70 5.23 4.94
C ASP A 45 -18.76 4.02 4.81
N LEU A 46 -19.08 2.98 5.57
CA LEU A 46 -18.31 1.75 5.61
C LEU A 46 -18.22 1.08 4.23
N ASP A 47 -19.22 1.25 3.36
CA ASP A 47 -19.23 0.65 2.02
C ASP A 47 -18.23 1.35 1.08
N GLU A 48 -18.17 2.69 1.14
CA GLU A 48 -17.19 3.49 0.40
C GLU A 48 -15.76 3.22 0.88
N LEU A 49 -15.56 3.11 2.19
CA LEU A 49 -14.28 2.73 2.76
C LEU A 49 -13.82 1.35 2.28
N MET A 50 -14.71 0.35 2.33
CA MET A 50 -14.41 -1.00 1.87
C MET A 50 -14.03 -1.01 0.38
N MET A 51 -14.71 -0.24 -0.46
CA MET A 51 -14.32 -0.09 -1.88
C MET A 51 -12.87 0.40 -2.02
N LEU A 52 -12.53 1.52 -1.38
CA LEU A 52 -11.20 2.13 -1.49
C LEU A 52 -10.08 1.19 -0.99
N VAL A 53 -10.32 0.49 0.12
CA VAL A 53 -9.38 -0.50 0.66
C VAL A 53 -9.19 -1.67 -0.31
N MET A 54 -10.29 -2.19 -0.88
CA MET A 54 -10.24 -3.32 -1.80
C MET A 54 -9.59 -2.96 -3.15
N GLU A 55 -9.76 -1.73 -3.65
CA GLU A 55 -9.05 -1.21 -4.83
C GLU A 55 -7.54 -1.14 -4.59
N LYS A 56 -7.12 -0.58 -3.44
CA LYS A 56 -5.70 -0.50 -3.08
C LYS A 56 -5.09 -1.90 -2.90
N ALA A 57 -5.79 -2.82 -2.24
CA ALA A 57 -5.34 -4.21 -2.09
C ALA A 57 -5.18 -4.91 -3.44
N GLN A 58 -6.14 -4.76 -4.36
CA GLN A 58 -6.06 -5.32 -5.71
C GLN A 58 -4.82 -4.81 -6.46
N SER A 59 -4.59 -3.49 -6.42
CA SER A 59 -3.46 -2.84 -7.08
C SER A 59 -2.11 -3.31 -6.50
N VAL A 60 -1.97 -3.32 -5.17
CA VAL A 60 -0.74 -3.76 -4.47
C VAL A 60 -0.42 -5.23 -4.78
N MET A 61 -1.44 -6.09 -4.80
CA MET A 61 -1.26 -7.51 -5.05
C MET A 61 -1.18 -7.86 -6.55
N LYS A 62 -1.42 -6.89 -7.45
CA LYS A 62 -1.56 -7.10 -8.91
C LYS A 62 -2.58 -8.20 -9.24
N ALA A 63 -3.67 -8.25 -8.49
CA ALA A 63 -4.71 -9.25 -8.63
C ALA A 63 -5.73 -8.83 -9.70
N GLU A 64 -6.33 -9.80 -10.39
CA GLU A 64 -7.39 -9.58 -11.38
C GLU A 64 -8.70 -9.12 -10.72
N ALA A 65 -8.93 -9.55 -9.48
CA ALA A 65 -10.13 -9.24 -8.72
C ALA A 65 -9.83 -9.18 -7.22
N SER A 66 -10.66 -8.48 -6.47
CA SER A 66 -10.62 -8.45 -5.01
C SER A 66 -12.04 -8.42 -4.43
N SER A 67 -12.26 -9.05 -3.29
CA SER A 67 -13.56 -9.01 -2.58
C SER A 67 -13.37 -9.07 -1.08
N VAL A 68 -14.35 -8.55 -0.34
CA VAL A 68 -14.41 -8.64 1.11
C VAL A 68 -15.72 -9.31 1.53
N MET A 69 -15.63 -10.25 2.48
CA MET A 69 -16.78 -10.99 3.03
C MET A 69 -16.98 -10.58 4.48
N ILE A 70 -18.19 -10.14 4.82
CA ILE A 70 -18.60 -9.83 6.19
C ILE A 70 -19.49 -10.94 6.73
N ILE A 71 -19.23 -11.34 7.97
CA ILE A 71 -20.06 -12.33 8.66
C ILE A 71 -21.31 -11.62 9.21
N ASN A 72 -22.48 -11.97 8.67
CA ASN A 72 -23.75 -11.63 9.28
C ASN A 72 -24.15 -12.72 10.29
N LYS A 73 -23.92 -12.44 11.58
CA LYS A 73 -24.18 -13.40 12.67
C LYS A 73 -25.67 -13.68 12.91
N GLU A 74 -26.55 -12.74 12.58
CA GLU A 74 -27.99 -12.92 12.78
C GLU A 74 -28.57 -13.88 11.75
N LYS A 75 -28.16 -13.70 10.49
CA LYS A 75 -28.60 -14.54 9.37
C LYS A 75 -27.75 -15.79 9.17
N GLN A 76 -26.59 -15.89 9.84
CA GLN A 76 -25.61 -16.97 9.69
C GLN A 76 -25.12 -17.11 8.23
N VAL A 77 -24.88 -15.99 7.55
CA VAL A 77 -24.38 -15.95 6.17
C VAL A 77 -23.17 -15.05 6.03
N LEU A 78 -22.42 -15.23 4.95
CA LEU A 78 -21.42 -14.27 4.49
C LEU A 78 -22.10 -13.30 3.52
N GLU A 79 -22.05 -12.02 3.83
CA GLU A 79 -22.49 -10.94 2.95
C GLU A 79 -21.25 -10.38 2.25
N CYS A 80 -21.35 -10.16 0.94
CA CYS A 80 -20.28 -9.60 0.12
C CYS A 80 -20.66 -8.16 -0.27
N PRO A 81 -20.36 -7.16 0.58
CA PRO A 81 -20.73 -5.77 0.29
C PRO A 81 -19.93 -5.18 -0.87
N VAL A 82 -18.72 -5.67 -1.13
CA VAL A 82 -17.83 -5.16 -2.19
C VAL A 82 -17.13 -6.30 -2.93
N ALA A 83 -17.28 -6.29 -4.25
CA ALA A 83 -16.55 -7.15 -5.18
C ALA A 83 -16.06 -6.32 -6.38
N LEU A 84 -14.76 -6.41 -6.69
CA LEU A 84 -14.10 -5.72 -7.80
C LEU A 84 -13.51 -6.74 -8.78
N GLY A 85 -13.73 -6.55 -10.08
CA GLY A 85 -13.40 -7.51 -11.17
C GLY A 85 -14.61 -7.78 -12.09
N GLU A 86 -14.48 -8.65 -13.10
CA GLU A 86 -15.58 -8.96 -14.06
C GLU A 86 -16.89 -9.44 -13.40
N VAL A 87 -16.81 -9.98 -12.17
CA VAL A 87 -17.96 -10.45 -11.39
C VAL A 87 -18.58 -9.33 -10.54
N GLY A 88 -17.84 -8.25 -10.26
CA GLY A 88 -18.31 -7.09 -9.48
C GLY A 88 -19.46 -6.31 -10.14
N GLU A 89 -19.54 -6.33 -11.48
CA GLU A 89 -20.65 -5.71 -12.22
C GLU A 89 -22.00 -6.41 -12.02
N LYS A 90 -22.01 -7.64 -11.46
CA LYS A 90 -23.25 -8.43 -11.25
C LYS A 90 -23.78 -8.41 -9.81
N VAL A 91 -23.15 -7.66 -8.90
CA VAL A 91 -23.52 -7.61 -7.48
C VAL A 91 -24.37 -6.38 -7.13
N LYS A 92 -24.75 -5.54 -8.11
CA LYS A 92 -25.73 -4.45 -7.92
C LYS A 92 -27.17 -4.92 -8.03
#